data_AF-A0A183V2K6-F1
#
_entry.id   AF-A0A183V2K6-F1
#
_cell.length_a   1.000
_cell.length_b   1.000
_cell.length_c   1.000
_cell.angle_alpha   90.00
_cell.angle_beta   90.00
_cell.angle_gamma   90.00
#
_symmetry.space_group_name_H-M   'P 1'
#
loop_
_entity.id
_entity.type
_entity.pdbx_description
1 polymer ?
#
loop_
_entity_poly.entity_id
_entity_poly.type
_entity_poly.pdbx_seq_one_letter_code
_entity_poly.pdbx_strand_id
1 'polypeptide(L)'
;LLSGDVLRSHRSYASVGSKVLAEKEDKSYIESDVEKLCKYVCINYYVQGEEPGPKILPDSEYPEWLFELDLRPPRPLEDLDPEVDGWLYWRELRRRQVQQAQRFAKLRTRFLHLQNSPSLRKSGGISRIPAPVEN
;
A
#
# COMPACT_ATOMS: atom_id res chain seq x y z
N LEU A 1 -57.81 27.09 -20.56
CA LEU A 1 -56.39 27.39 -20.30
C LEU A 1 -55.70 26.09 -19.89
N LEU A 2 -55.03 25.51 -20.88
CA LEU A 2 -54.08 24.39 -20.94
C LEU A 2 -53.81 23.55 -19.67
N SER A 3 -54.28 22.30 -19.68
CA SER A 3 -53.74 21.20 -18.86
C SER A 3 -52.35 20.84 -19.37
N GLY A 4 -51.32 20.99 -18.54
CA GLY A 4 -49.95 20.62 -18.88
C GLY A 4 -49.64 19.20 -18.43
N ASP A 5 -49.45 18.28 -19.39
CA ASP A 5 -48.94 16.93 -19.15
C ASP A 5 -47.47 16.98 -18.69
N VAL A 6 -47.21 16.50 -17.47
CA VAL A 6 -45.85 16.27 -16.98
C VAL A 6 -45.33 14.98 -17.63
N LEU A 7 -44.60 15.11 -18.74
CA LEU A 7 -43.91 13.97 -19.35
C LEU A 7 -42.81 13.46 -18.40
N ARG A 8 -43.14 12.40 -17.66
CA ARG A 8 -42.19 11.63 -16.85
C ARG A 8 -41.20 10.93 -17.78
N SER A 9 -40.00 11.49 -17.90
CA SER A 9 -38.88 10.85 -18.60
C SER A 9 -38.55 9.52 -17.92
N HIS A 10 -39.01 8.41 -18.49
CA HIS A 10 -38.55 7.08 -18.13
C HIS A 10 -37.09 6.96 -18.59
N ARG A 11 -36.15 7.03 -17.66
CA ARG A 11 -34.76 6.67 -17.91
C ARG A 11 -34.71 5.18 -18.28
N SER A 12 -34.48 4.86 -19.55
CA SER A 12 -34.09 3.51 -19.96
C SER A 12 -32.70 3.22 -19.43
N TYR A 13 -32.59 2.27 -18.51
CA TYR A 13 -31.31 1.67 -18.17
C TYR A 13 -30.97 0.69 -19.30
N ALA A 14 -29.92 0.98 -20.06
CA ALA A 14 -29.37 -0.01 -20.97
C ALA A 14 -28.85 -1.20 -20.16
N SER A 15 -29.33 -2.42 -20.45
CA SER A 15 -28.70 -3.62 -19.93
C SER A 15 -27.30 -3.69 -20.52
N VAL A 16 -26.27 -3.50 -19.70
CA VAL A 16 -24.88 -3.69 -20.13
C VAL A 16 -24.75 -5.19 -20.42
N GLY A 17 -24.70 -5.56 -21.69
CA GLY A 17 -24.58 -6.96 -22.11
C GLY A 17 -23.41 -7.63 -21.39
N SER A 18 -23.61 -8.86 -20.94
CA SER A 18 -22.57 -9.67 -20.32
C SER A 18 -21.33 -9.65 -21.20
N LYS A 19 -20.30 -8.91 -20.78
CA LYS A 19 -19.01 -8.93 -21.45
C LYS A 19 -18.52 -10.37 -21.35
N VAL A 20 -18.24 -11.00 -22.49
CA VAL A 20 -17.48 -12.24 -22.54
C VAL A 20 -16.15 -11.93 -21.84
N LEU A 21 -16.05 -12.36 -20.59
CA LEU A 21 -14.81 -12.27 -19.82
C LEU A 21 -13.88 -13.27 -20.46
N ALA A 22 -12.85 -12.78 -21.16
CA ALA A 22 -11.74 -13.62 -21.58
C ALA A 22 -11.28 -14.42 -20.36
N GLU A 23 -11.24 -15.74 -20.51
CA GLU A 23 -10.72 -16.65 -19.49
C GLU A 23 -9.29 -16.21 -19.17
N LYS A 24 -9.09 -15.74 -17.94
CA LYS A 24 -7.77 -15.33 -17.49
C LYS A 24 -7.01 -16.60 -17.22
N GLU A 25 -5.98 -16.87 -18.00
CA GLU A 25 -5.03 -17.93 -17.67
C GLU A 25 -4.42 -17.64 -16.30
N ASP A 26 -4.46 -18.62 -15.40
CA ASP A 26 -3.87 -18.54 -14.07
C ASP A 26 -2.34 -18.61 -14.19
N LYS A 27 -1.69 -17.45 -14.08
CA LYS A 27 -0.23 -17.29 -14.12
C LYS A 27 0.46 -17.60 -12.78
N SER A 28 -0.23 -18.29 -11.88
CA SER A 28 0.18 -18.53 -10.49
C SER A 28 0.82 -19.90 -10.27
N TYR A 29 1.11 -20.64 -11.33
CA TYR A 29 1.80 -21.92 -11.22
C TYR A 29 3.18 -21.73 -10.57
N ILE A 30 3.46 -22.52 -9.53
CA ILE A 30 4.70 -22.52 -8.76
C ILE A 30 5.24 -23.94 -8.78
N GLU A 31 6.51 -24.09 -9.14
CA GLU A 31 7.21 -25.37 -9.09
C GLU A 31 7.32 -25.89 -7.65
N SER A 32 7.02 -27.17 -7.44
CA SER A 32 6.98 -27.81 -6.12
C SER A 32 8.09 -28.85 -5.89
N ASP A 33 8.83 -29.20 -6.95
CA ASP A 33 9.92 -30.17 -6.89
C ASP A 33 11.16 -29.55 -6.22
N VAL A 34 11.54 -30.12 -5.07
CA VAL A 34 12.68 -29.67 -4.26
C VAL A 34 13.99 -29.73 -5.05
N GLU A 35 14.21 -30.77 -5.85
CA GLU A 35 15.47 -30.92 -6.59
C GLU A 35 15.63 -29.85 -7.66
N LYS A 36 14.53 -29.46 -8.31
CA LYS A 36 14.53 -28.37 -9.29
C LYS A 36 14.75 -27.02 -8.60
N LEU A 37 14.07 -26.77 -7.48
CA LEU A 37 14.19 -25.52 -6.73
C LEU A 37 15.59 -25.28 -6.16
N CYS A 38 16.31 -26.34 -5.78
CA CYS A 38 17.70 -26.22 -5.33
C CYS A 38 18.71 -25.99 -6.46
N LYS A 39 18.37 -26.35 -7.71
CA LYS A 39 19.28 -26.26 -8.86
C LYS A 39 19.00 -25.03 -9.73
N TYR A 40 17.76 -24.54 -9.77
CA TYR A 40 17.31 -23.52 -10.70
C TYR A 40 16.50 -22.42 -10.03
N VAL A 41 16.60 -21.22 -10.59
CA VAL A 41 15.79 -20.08 -10.24
C VAL A 41 14.52 -20.10 -11.12
N CYS A 42 13.44 -20.66 -10.60
CA CYS A 42 12.16 -20.87 -11.29
C CYS A 42 11.36 -19.58 -11.55
N ILE A 43 11.95 -18.60 -12.24
CA ILE A 43 11.38 -17.26 -12.55
C ILE A 43 10.99 -17.13 -14.03
N ASN A 44 11.27 -18.13 -14.87
CA ASN A 44 10.99 -18.05 -16.30
C ASN A 44 9.48 -17.88 -16.57
N TYR A 45 9.11 -16.78 -17.23
CA TYR A 45 7.72 -16.46 -17.60
C TYR A 45 7.44 -16.67 -19.09
N TYR A 46 8.46 -17.01 -19.89
CA TYR A 46 8.29 -17.26 -21.31
C TYR A 46 7.66 -18.64 -21.53
N VAL A 47 6.62 -18.69 -22.36
CA VAL A 47 5.96 -19.95 -22.75
C VAL A 47 6.85 -20.79 -23.68
N GLN A 48 7.79 -20.13 -24.35
CA GLN A 48 8.72 -20.76 -25.29
C GLN A 48 10.01 -21.12 -24.55
N GLY A 49 10.07 -22.34 -24.02
CA GLY A 49 11.23 -22.87 -23.33
C GLY A 49 10.82 -23.90 -22.28
N GLU A 50 11.42 -25.09 -22.33
CA GLU A 50 11.15 -26.16 -21.37
C GLU A 50 11.93 -25.96 -20.05
N GLU A 51 12.90 -25.05 -20.04
CA GLU A 51 13.74 -24.80 -18.88
C GLU A 51 13.02 -23.95 -17.81
N PRO A 52 13.08 -24.38 -16.54
CA PRO A 52 12.43 -23.67 -15.43
C PRO A 52 13.05 -22.28 -15.18
N GLY A 53 14.27 -22.03 -15.64
CA GLY A 53 14.97 -20.75 -15.54
C GLY A 53 16.48 -20.91 -15.41
N PRO A 54 17.21 -19.82 -15.07
CA PRO A 54 18.65 -19.85 -14.89
C PRO A 54 19.08 -20.83 -13.79
N LYS A 55 20.16 -21.58 -14.03
CA LYS A 55 20.76 -22.48 -13.04
C LYS A 55 21.49 -21.68 -11.95
N ILE A 56 21.40 -22.14 -10.70
CA ILE A 56 22.17 -21.59 -9.58
C ILE A 56 23.63 -22.05 -9.73
N LEU A 57 24.54 -21.08 -9.75
CA LEU A 57 25.98 -21.26 -9.89
C LEU A 57 26.65 -21.38 -8.51
N PRO A 58 27.92 -21.79 -8.42
CA PRO A 58 28.66 -21.70 -7.15
C PRO A 58 28.85 -20.25 -6.71
N ASP A 59 28.98 -20.03 -5.40
CA ASP A 59 29.09 -18.70 -4.77
C ASP A 59 30.21 -17.82 -5.35
N SER A 60 31.29 -18.43 -5.85
CA SER A 60 32.44 -17.73 -6.46
C SER A 60 32.13 -16.98 -7.76
N GLU A 61 31.05 -17.34 -8.46
CA GLU A 61 30.63 -16.67 -9.69
C GLU A 61 29.81 -15.40 -9.39
N TYR A 62 29.32 -15.27 -8.16
CA TYR A 62 28.53 -14.13 -7.73
C TYR A 62 29.42 -13.06 -7.09
N PRO A 63 29.07 -11.77 -7.26
CA PRO A 63 29.84 -10.71 -6.65
C PRO A 63 29.72 -10.72 -5.13
N GLU A 64 30.81 -10.38 -4.43
CA GLU A 64 30.92 -10.46 -2.96
C GLU A 64 29.85 -9.67 -2.21
N TRP A 65 29.48 -8.48 -2.72
CA TRP A 65 28.45 -7.62 -2.12
C TRP A 65 27.09 -8.30 -1.96
N LEU A 66 26.79 -9.36 -2.74
CA LEU A 66 25.54 -10.11 -2.63
C LEU A 66 25.40 -10.76 -1.24
N PHE A 67 26.51 -11.26 -0.70
CA PHE A 67 26.55 -11.93 0.60
C PHE A 67 26.73 -10.97 1.77
N GLU A 68 27.04 -9.70 1.49
CA GLU A 68 27.16 -8.63 2.47
C GLU A 68 25.83 -7.89 2.73
N LEU A 69 24.76 -8.23 1.99
CA LEU A 69 23.46 -7.58 2.15
C LEU A 69 22.86 -7.83 3.54
N ASP A 70 22.32 -6.77 4.15
CA ASP A 70 21.62 -6.88 5.44
C ASP A 70 20.24 -7.54 5.25
N LEU A 71 20.12 -8.79 5.69
CA LEU A 71 18.88 -9.56 5.65
C LEU A 71 17.97 -9.32 6.86
N ARG A 72 18.39 -8.45 7.79
CA ARG A 72 17.60 -8.15 8.99
C ARG A 72 16.39 -7.29 8.65
N PRO A 73 15.33 -7.34 9.48
CA PRO A 73 14.22 -6.41 9.33
C PRO A 73 14.72 -4.95 9.42
N PRO A 74 14.06 -4.02 8.71
CA PRO A 74 14.46 -2.62 8.73
C PRO A 74 14.42 -2.07 10.16
N ARG A 75 15.51 -1.42 10.57
CA ARG A 75 15.62 -0.77 11.88
C ARG A 75 14.58 0.35 12.04
N PRO A 76 14.02 0.56 13.23
CA PRO A 76 13.12 1.67 13.50
C PRO A 76 13.88 3.00 13.43
N LEU A 77 13.15 4.11 13.30
CA LEU A 77 13.74 5.45 13.14
C LEU A 77 14.58 5.86 14.36
N GLU A 78 14.15 5.44 15.54
CA GLU A 78 14.78 5.75 16.82
C GLU A 78 16.19 5.13 16.95
N ASP A 79 16.47 4.05 16.23
CA ASP A 79 17.75 3.33 16.24
C ASP A 79 18.69 3.77 15.09
N LEU A 80 18.23 4.68 14.23
CA LEU A 80 19.00 5.18 13.09
C LEU A 80 19.66 6.51 13.45
N ASP A 81 20.94 6.65 13.11
CA ASP A 81 21.70 7.88 13.31
C ASP A 81 21.82 8.64 11.97
N PRO A 82 21.45 9.93 11.89
CA PRO A 82 21.60 10.73 10.67
C PRO A 82 23.03 10.81 10.14
N GLU A 83 24.05 10.75 11.00
CA GLU A 83 25.46 10.88 10.59
C GLU A 83 26.06 9.54 10.13
N VAL A 84 25.60 8.42 10.70
CA VAL A 84 26.11 7.07 10.36
C VAL A 84 25.30 6.42 9.24
N ASP A 85 23.96 6.46 9.34
CA ASP A 85 23.05 5.77 8.42
C ASP A 85 22.60 6.68 7.26
N GLY A 86 22.88 7.99 7.37
CA GLY A 86 22.71 8.97 6.30
C GLY A 86 21.31 8.94 5.69
N TRP A 87 21.23 8.48 4.44
CA TRP A 87 19.99 8.45 3.66
C TRP A 87 18.89 7.57 4.27
N LEU A 88 19.24 6.47 4.94
CA LEU A 88 18.26 5.55 5.53
C LEU A 88 17.42 6.24 6.60
N TYR A 89 18.07 7.03 7.46
CA TYR A 89 17.42 7.82 8.50
C TYR A 89 16.37 8.78 7.90
N TRP A 90 16.78 9.59 6.92
CA TRP A 90 15.89 10.58 6.29
C TRP A 90 14.71 9.94 5.55
N ARG A 91 14.94 8.77 4.93
CA ARG A 91 13.88 8.00 4.29
C ARG A 91 12.83 7.53 5.30
N GLU A 92 13.26 6.96 6.42
CA GLU A 92 12.33 6.51 7.48
C GLU A 92 11.64 7.69 8.19
N LEU A 93 12.33 8.82 8.39
CA LEU A 93 11.72 10.04 8.92
C LEU A 93 10.59 10.53 8.01
N ARG A 94 10.84 10.62 6.69
CA ARG A 94 9.80 11.00 5.72
C ARG A 94 8.64 10.02 5.74
N ARG A 95 8.92 8.72 5.81
CA ARG A 95 7.89 7.68 5.90
C ARG A 95 6.99 7.88 7.12
N ARG A 96 7.58 8.18 8.28
CA ARG A 96 6.87 8.47 9.53
C ARG A 96 5.97 9.70 9.42
N GLN A 97 6.48 10.78 8.84
CA GLN A 97 5.71 12.01 8.59
C GLN A 97 4.48 11.76 7.69
N VAL A 98 4.67 11.02 6.58
CA VAL A 98 3.57 10.66 5.68
C VAL A 98 2.52 9.81 6.40
N GLN A 99 2.94 8.81 7.17
CA GLN A 99 2.03 7.98 7.96
C GLN A 99 1.23 8.82 8.97
N GLN A 100 1.89 9.75 9.66
CA GLN A 100 1.25 10.65 10.61
C GLN A 100 0.22 11.57 9.92
N ALA A 101 0.59 12.17 8.78
CA ALA A 101 -0.32 12.99 7.98
C ALA A 101 -1.55 12.19 7.51
N GLN A 102 -1.36 10.95 7.06
CA GLN A 102 -2.46 10.06 6.67
C GLN A 102 -3.36 9.71 7.86
N ARG A 103 -2.80 9.46 9.04
CA ARG A 103 -3.56 9.23 10.28
C ARG A 103 -4.39 10.46 10.63
N PHE A 104 -3.80 11.66 10.60
CA PHE A 104 -4.53 12.90 10.83
C PHE A 104 -5.63 13.14 9.80
N ALA A 105 -5.38 12.91 8.52
CA ALA A 105 -6.39 13.05 7.47
C ALA A 105 -7.60 12.12 7.71
N LYS A 106 -7.35 10.86 8.09
CA LYS A 106 -8.42 9.90 8.45
C LYS A 106 -9.21 10.35 9.68
N LEU A 107 -8.55 10.86 10.71
CA LEU A 107 -9.22 11.34 11.92
C LEU A 107 -10.05 12.61 11.65
N ARG A 108 -9.54 13.52 10.82
CA ARG A 108 -10.24 14.75 10.42
C ARG A 108 -11.59 14.45 9.77
N THR A 109 -11.66 13.44 8.90
CA THR A 109 -12.90 13.10 8.19
C THR A 109 -13.84 12.20 9.01
N ARG A 110 -13.31 11.33 9.88
CA ARG A 110 -14.13 10.41 10.70
C ARG A 110 -15.06 11.11 11.69
N PHE A 111 -14.60 12.21 12.30
CA PHE A 111 -15.38 12.93 13.29
C PHE A 111 -16.07 14.19 12.76
N LEU A 112 -16.21 14.33 11.43
CA LEU A 112 -16.80 15.53 10.82
C LEU A 112 -18.20 15.85 11.39
N HIS A 113 -19.03 14.82 11.61
CA HIS A 113 -20.35 14.95 12.22
C HIS A 113 -20.31 15.38 13.70
N LEU A 114 -19.25 15.03 14.42
CA LEU A 114 -19.06 15.37 15.83
C LEU A 114 -18.49 16.79 15.99
N GLN A 115 -17.61 17.24 15.08
CA GLN A 115 -17.03 18.59 15.06
C GLN A 115 -18.08 19.70 14.89
N ASN A 116 -19.21 19.41 14.25
CA ASN A 116 -20.34 20.33 14.09
C ASN A 116 -21.52 20.05 15.02
N SER A 117 -21.41 19.07 15.93
CA SER A 117 -22.51 18.71 16.81
C SER A 117 -22.84 19.83 17.80
N PRO A 118 -24.14 20.08 18.10
CA PRO A 118 -24.55 21.07 19.09
C PRO A 118 -23.96 20.81 20.49
N SER A 119 -23.74 19.54 20.85
CA SER A 119 -23.16 19.14 22.14
C SER A 119 -21.68 19.51 22.27
N LEU A 120 -20.87 19.30 21.23
CA LEU A 120 -19.45 19.65 21.23
C LEU A 120 -19.21 21.17 21.19
N ARG A 121 -20.12 21.92 20.54
CA ARG A 121 -20.14 23.39 20.61
C ARG A 121 -20.54 23.90 21.99
N LYS A 122 -21.51 23.25 22.64
CA LYS A 122 -21.99 23.61 23.99
C LYS A 122 -20.96 23.33 25.09
N SER A 123 -20.08 22.34 24.93
CA SER A 123 -19.01 22.03 25.88
C SER A 123 -17.74 22.88 25.70
N GLY A 124 -17.74 23.89 24.83
CA GLY A 124 -16.57 24.74 24.57
C GLY A 124 -15.53 24.16 23.59
N GLY A 125 -15.83 23.05 22.91
CA GLY A 125 -14.94 22.38 21.96
C GLY A 125 -13.66 21.83 22.59
N ILE A 126 -12.66 21.53 21.74
CA ILE A 126 -11.29 21.22 22.19
C ILE A 126 -10.71 22.55 22.69
N SER A 127 -10.56 22.72 24.00
CA SER A 127 -9.99 23.91 24.60
C SER A 127 -8.63 24.21 23.99
N ARG A 128 -8.46 25.39 23.39
CA ARG A 128 -7.15 25.87 22.90
C ARG A 128 -6.23 26.36 24.01
N ILE A 129 -6.69 26.30 25.26
CA ILE A 129 -5.91 26.69 26.43
C ILE A 129 -4.84 25.60 26.61
N PRO A 130 -3.55 25.91 26.39
CA PRO A 130 -2.50 24.96 26.72
C PRO A 130 -2.56 24.66 28.22
N ALA A 131 -2.25 23.42 28.61
CA ALA A 131 -2.19 23.06 30.02
C ALA A 131 -1.25 24.05 30.75
N PRO A 132 -1.64 24.59 31.92
CA PRO A 132 -0.76 25.48 32.66
C PRO A 132 0.54 24.75 32.95
N VAL A 133 1.65 25.37 32.56
CA VAL A 133 2.98 24.93 32.94
C VAL A 133 3.17 25.34 34.40
N GLU A 134 3.28 24.36 35.30
CA GLU A 134 3.66 24.61 36.69
C GLU A 134 5.12 25.13 36.69
N ASN A 135 5.35 26.28 37.33
CA ASN A 135 6.68 26.85 37.54
C ASN A 135 7.26 26.35 38.87
#